data_AF-A0AAX0S340-F1
#
_entry.id   AF-A0AAX0S340-F1
#
_cell.length_a   1.000
_cell.length_b   1.000
_cell.length_c   1.000
_cell.angle_alpha   90.00
_cell.angle_beta   90.00
_cell.angle_gamma   90.00
#
_symmetry.space_group_name_H-M   'P 1'
#
loop_
_entity.id
_entity.type
_entity.pdbx_description
1 polymer ?
#
loop_
_entity_poly.entity_id
_entity_poly.type
_entity_poly.pdbx_seq_one_letter_code
_entity_poly.pdbx_strand_id
1 'polypeptide(L)' 'MAKEILYFLGYYLLIPIIFMISIFLWRFVIQGNDLWLVLTDSLSILGLYYLFTSILFSFFVKRFKEKNEDFYK' A
#
# COMPACT_ATOMS: atom_id res chain seq x y z
N MET A 1 -1.14 11.95 -16.88
CA MET A 1 0.25 12.07 -16.36
C MET A 1 0.36 12.71 -14.98
N ALA A 2 0.29 14.04 -14.79
CA ALA A 2 0.57 14.64 -13.46
C ALA A 2 -0.38 14.18 -12.33
N LYS A 3 -1.68 14.01 -12.63
CA LYS A 3 -2.66 13.48 -11.66
C LYS A 3 -2.39 12.02 -11.28
N GLU A 4 -2.07 11.16 -12.25
CA GLU A 4 -1.79 9.73 -12.01
C GLU A 4 -0.53 9.54 -11.16
N ILE A 5 0.50 10.35 -11.42
CA ILE A 5 1.72 10.37 -10.60
C ILE A 5 1.40 10.83 -9.17
N LEU A 6 0.53 11.83 -9.01
CA LEU A 6 0.09 12.30 -7.70
C LEU A 6 -0.71 11.22 -6.93
N TYR A 7 -1.62 10.51 -7.62
CA TYR A 7 -2.34 9.38 -7.03
C TYR A 7 -1.39 8.25 -6.66
N PHE A 8 -0.44 7.91 -7.53
CA PHE A 8 0.54 6.86 -7.25
C PHE A 8 1.42 7.23 -6.06
N LEU A 9 2.00 8.44 -6.05
CA LEU A 9 2.89 8.89 -4.99
C LEU A 9 2.16 9.06 -3.64
N GLY A 10 0.93 9.55 -3.68
CA GLY A 10 0.10 9.70 -2.49
C GLY A 10 -0.31 8.35 -1.90
N TYR A 11 -0.93 7.50 -2.71
CA TYR A 11 -1.49 6.24 -2.22
C TYR A 11 -0.40 5.22 -1.90
N TYR A 12 0.67 5.17 -2.71
CA TYR A 12 1.73 4.18 -2.58
C TYR A 12 2.82 4.58 -1.59
N LEU A 13 3.03 5.88 -1.34
CA LEU A 13 4.12 6.36 -0.48
C LEU A 13 3.59 7.10 0.77
N LEU A 14 2.76 8.12 0.59
CA LEU A 14 2.32 8.97 1.71
C LEU A 14 1.45 8.19 2.70
N ILE A 15 0.51 7.38 2.24
CA ILE A 15 -0.36 6.56 3.11
C ILE A 15 0.46 5.62 4.02
N PRO A 16 1.37 4.76 3.49
CA PRO A 16 2.17 3.89 4.34
C PRO A 16 3.09 4.65 5.31
N ILE A 17 3.62 5.80 4.91
CA ILE A 17 4.44 6.66 5.80
C ILE A 17 3.59 7.23 6.94
N ILE A 18 2.42 7.80 6.64
CA ILE A 18 1.50 8.32 7.65
C ILE A 18 1.08 7.20 8.61
N PHE A 19 0.74 6.04 8.07
CA PHE A 19 0.39 4.86 8.86
C PHE A 19 1.52 4.46 9.82
N MET A 20 2.77 4.40 9.33
CA MET A 20 3.93 4.10 10.16
C MET A 20 4.09 5.10 11.30
N ILE A 21 4.00 6.40 11.01
CA ILE A 21 4.10 7.46 12.02
C ILE A 21 2.99 7.33 13.05
N SER A 22 1.74 7.12 12.62
CA SER A 22 0.59 6.98 13.51
C SER A 22 0.69 5.75 14.43
N ILE A 23 1.10 4.59 13.90
CA ILE A 23 1.25 3.38 14.73
C ILE A 23 2.40 3.53 15.71
N PHE A 24 3.49 4.16 15.30
CA PHE A 24 4.64 4.36 16.18
C PHE A 24 4.27 5.32 17.30
N LEU A 25 3.61 6.44 16.98
CA LEU A 25 3.12 7.39 17.98
C LEU A 25 2.13 6.74 18.96
N TRP A 26 1.24 5.89 18.46
CA TRP A 26 0.26 5.23 19.33
C TRP A 26 0.86 4.08 20.15
N ARG A 27 1.42 3.06 19.50
CA ARG A 27 1.82 1.82 20.17
C ARG A 27 3.14 1.93 20.90
N PHE A 28 4.07 2.74 20.40
CA PHE A 28 5.37 2.92 21.06
C PHE A 28 5.32 4.05 22.08
N VAL A 29 4.84 5.25 21.72
CA VAL A 29 4.87 6.41 22.63
C VAL A 29 3.76 6.37 23.68
N ILE A 30 2.51 6.08 23.30
CA ILE A 30 1.37 6.13 24.24
C ILE A 30 1.24 4.82 25.04
N GLN A 31 1.32 3.66 24.38
CA GLN A 31 1.17 2.37 25.05
C GLN A 31 2.46 1.83 25.67
N GLY A 32 3.63 2.34 25.26
CA GLY A 32 4.92 1.86 25.78
C GLY A 32 5.26 0.42 25.40
N ASN A 33 4.70 -0.10 24.30
CA ASN A 33 5.00 -1.46 23.83
C ASN A 33 6.45 -1.57 23.35
N ASP A 34 7.00 -2.79 23.39
CA ASP A 34 8.34 -3.05 22.88
C ASP A 34 8.51 -2.61 21.42
N LEU A 35 9.58 -1.86 21.17
CA LEU A 35 9.90 -1.30 19.86
C LEU A 35 9.98 -2.39 18.79
N TRP A 36 10.56 -3.54 19.13
CA TRP A 36 10.66 -4.68 18.21
C TRP A 36 9.29 -5.22 17.81
N LEU A 37 8.38 -5.36 18.78
CA LEU A 37 7.02 -5.86 18.56
C LEU A 37 6.21 -4.89 17.70
N VAL A 38 6.32 -3.59 17.98
CA VAL A 38 5.64 -2.54 17.19
C VAL A 38 6.15 -2.52 15.76
N LEU A 39 7.46 -2.69 15.54
CA LEU A 39 8.06 -2.73 14.21
C LEU A 39 7.66 -3.98 13.41
N THR A 40 7.72 -5.17 14.02
CA THR A 40 7.35 -6.40 13.31
C THR A 40 5.87 -6.41 12.94
N ASP A 41 4.99 -5.93 13.83
CA ASP A 41 3.56 -5.83 13.55
C ASP A 41 3.30 -4.82 12.42
N SER A 42 3.92 -3.65 12.49
CA SER A 42 3.71 -2.59 11.49
C SER A 42 4.26 -2.95 10.11
N LEU A 43 5.44 -3.57 10.05
CA LEU A 43 6.03 -4.09 8.81
C LEU A 43 5.21 -5.23 8.22
N SER A 44 4.63 -6.10 9.05
CA SER A 44 3.75 -7.17 8.59
C SER A 44 2.48 -6.61 7.95
N ILE A 45 1.86 -5.60 8.57
CA ILE A 45 0.69 -4.92 8.00
C ILE A 45 1.05 -4.21 6.69
N LEU A 46 2.19 -3.53 6.62
CA LEU A 46 2.68 -2.89 5.39
C LEU A 46 2.91 -3.92 4.29
N GLY A 47 3.54 -5.05 4.62
CA GLY A 47 3.79 -6.14 3.69
C GLY A 47 2.48 -6.69 3.10
N LEU A 48 1.47 -6.94 3.94
CA LEU A 48 0.15 -7.36 3.50
C LEU A 48 -0.51 -6.30 2.61
N TYR A 49 -0.44 -5.02 2.98
CA TYR A 49 -0.97 -3.93 2.16
C TYR A 49 -0.40 -3.97 0.74
N TYR A 50 0.92 -4.07 0.59
CA TYR A 50 1.55 -4.15 -0.74
C TYR A 50 1.23 -5.45 -1.49
N LEU A 51 1.09 -6.55 -0.77
CA LEU A 51 0.71 -7.84 -1.36
C LEU A 51 -0.70 -7.74 -1.96
N PHE A 52 -1.66 -7.21 -1.21
CA PHE A 52 -3.02 -6.97 -1.70
C PHE A 52 -3.05 -5.97 -2.87
N THR A 53 -2.31 -4.86 -2.78
CA THR A 53 -2.28 -3.88 -3.87
C THR A 53 -1.69 -4.49 -5.14
N SER A 54 -0.65 -5.31 -5.02
CA SER A 54 -0.05 -6.03 -6.15
C SER A 54 -1.02 -7.04 -6.77
N ILE A 55 -1.76 -7.80 -5.96
CA ILE A 55 -2.78 -8.74 -6.45
C ILE A 55 -3.87 -7.98 -7.22
N LEU A 56 -4.43 -6.92 -6.62
CA LEU A 56 -5.46 -6.10 -7.24
C LEU A 56 -4.98 -5.48 -8.55
N PHE A 57 -3.74 -4.97 -8.57
CA PHE A 57 -3.15 -4.39 -9.77
C PHE A 57 -2.96 -5.43 -10.87
N SER A 58 -2.49 -6.63 -10.53
CA SER A 58 -2.36 -7.75 -11.49
C SER A 58 -3.71 -8.11 -12.13
N PHE A 59 -4.79 -8.16 -11.35
CA PHE A 59 -6.13 -8.39 -11.90
C PHE A 59 -6.59 -7.22 -12.79
N PHE A 60 -6.33 -5.98 -12.38
CA PHE A 60 -6.70 -4.79 -13.15
C PHE A 60 -5.99 -4.72 -14.50
N VAL A 61 -4.68 -5.00 -14.52
CA VAL A 61 -3.85 -5.02 -15.74
C VAL A 61 -4.30 -6.14 -16.69
N LYS A 62 -4.56 -7.35 -16.18
CA LYS A 62 -5.06 -8.46 -17.01
C LYS A 62 -6.38 -8.11 -17.69
N ARG A 63 -7.32 -7.53 -16.94
CA ARG A 63 -8.63 -7.12 -17.47
C ARG A 63 -8.53 -5.99 -18.50
N PHE A 64 -7.56 -5.09 -18.34
CA PHE A 64 -7.30 -4.03 -19.32
C PHE A 64 -6.72 -4.61 -20.62
N LYS A 65 -5.89 -5.65 -20.54
CA LYS A 65 -5.32 -6.32 -21.72
C LYS A 65 -6.37 -7.06 -22.55
N GLU A 66 -7.21 -7.89 -21.91
CA GLU A 66 -8.30 -8.62 -22.61
C GLU A 66 -9.25 -7.66 -23.35
N LYS A 67 -9.66 -6.56 -22.70
CA LYS A 67 -10.57 -5.58 -23.30
C LYS A 67 -9.99 -4.88 -24.54
N ASN A 68 -8.66 -4.76 -24.65
CA ASN A 68 -8.01 -4.16 -25.82
C ASN A 68 -7.79 -5.15 -26.96
N GLU A 69 -7.62 -6.45 -26.67
CA GLU A 69 -7.55 -7.50 -27.70
C GLU A 69 -8.91 -7.73 -28.39
N ASP A 70 -10.01 -7.59 -27.66
CA ASP A 70 -11.38 -7.69 -28.22
C ASP A 70 -11.79 -6.49 -29.09
N PHE A 71 -11.14 -5.33 -28.95
CA PHE A 71 -11.46 -4.13 -29.75
C PHE A 71 -10.77 -4.11 -31.13
N TYR A 72 -9.74 -4.94 -31.32
CA TYR A 72 -8.98 -5.05 -32.57
C TYR A 72 -9.31 -6.32 -33.39
N LYS A 73 -10.28 -7.12 -32.93
CA LYS A 73 -10.92 -8.19 -33.71
C LYS A 73 -12.23 -7.70 -34.31
#